data_AF-A0A381UWH5-F1
#
_entry.id   AF-A0A381UWH5-F1
#
_cell.length_a   1.000
_cell.length_b   1.000
_cell.length_c   1.000
_cell.angle_alpha   90.00
_cell.angle_beta   90.00
_cell.angle_gamma   90.00
#
_symmetry.space_group_name_H-M   'P 1'
#
loop_
_entity.id
_entity.type
_entity.pdbx_description
1 polymer ?
#
loop_
_entity_poly.entity_id
_entity_poly.type
_entity_poly.pdbx_seq_one_letter_code
_entity_poly.pdbx_strand_id
1 'polypeptide(L)'
;MAEQPDTAPEQQAQEGNLTIADLQTISNIIDIAMTRGAFRANEAKTVGESYEKINAFLQTVQQTAADQQAQQQAQPVDLPPGDAGNTAADAAAGLDT
;
A
#
# COMPACT_ATOMS: atom_id res chain seq x y z
N MET A 1 37.20 -33.82 -12.65
CA MET A 1 37.42 -32.76 -11.63
C MET A 1 37.20 -31.45 -12.34
N ALA A 2 35.98 -30.91 -12.46
CA ALA A 2 35.06 -30.49 -11.38
C ALA A 2 35.72 -29.49 -10.45
N GLU A 3 35.36 -28.22 -10.62
CA GLU A 3 35.19 -27.19 -9.57
C GLU A 3 34.63 -25.92 -10.22
N GLN A 4 33.30 -25.83 -10.25
CA GLN A 4 32.60 -24.55 -10.05
C GLN A 4 32.73 -24.20 -8.56
N PRO A 5 32.71 -22.90 -8.23
CA PRO A 5 31.62 -22.43 -7.38
C PRO A 5 30.86 -21.33 -8.12
N ASP A 6 29.56 -21.48 -8.30
CA ASP A 6 28.51 -21.16 -7.33
C ASP A 6 28.32 -19.64 -7.16
N THR A 7 27.28 -19.21 -7.85
CA THR A 7 26.47 -18.00 -7.73
C THR A 7 26.55 -17.24 -6.41
N ALA A 8 26.77 -15.92 -6.51
CA ALA A 8 26.05 -14.96 -5.69
C ALA A 8 25.16 -14.15 -6.66
N PRO A 9 23.83 -14.11 -6.47
CA PRO A 9 23.03 -13.17 -7.22
C PRO A 9 23.49 -11.78 -6.83
N GLU A 10 24.07 -11.06 -7.78
CA GLU A 10 24.19 -9.62 -7.73
C GLU A 10 22.79 -9.10 -7.42
N GLN A 11 22.57 -8.72 -6.16
CA GLN A 11 21.46 -7.87 -5.75
C GLN A 11 21.62 -6.64 -6.62
N GLN A 12 20.89 -6.64 -7.74
CA GLN A 12 20.60 -5.45 -8.51
C GLN A 12 19.92 -4.52 -7.53
N ALA A 13 20.74 -3.70 -6.88
CA ALA A 13 20.30 -2.51 -6.22
C ALA A 13 19.42 -1.83 -7.26
N GLN A 14 18.16 -1.58 -6.87
CA GLN A 14 17.20 -0.88 -7.69
C GLN A 14 17.66 0.59 -7.73
N GLU A 15 18.80 0.83 -8.37
CA GLU A 15 19.52 2.08 -8.45
C GLU A 15 18.69 3.05 -9.28
N GLY A 16 17.94 3.91 -8.60
CA GLY A 16 17.28 5.06 -9.21
C GLY A 16 15.83 5.30 -8.78
N ASN A 17 15.17 4.36 -8.10
CA ASN A 17 13.78 4.55 -7.66
C ASN A 17 13.73 4.89 -6.17
N LEU A 18 13.35 6.13 -5.86
CA LEU A 18 13.05 6.55 -4.48
C LEU A 18 11.84 5.78 -3.95
N THR A 19 12.01 5.04 -2.86
CA THR A 19 10.91 4.34 -2.18
C THR A 19 10.38 5.15 -0.99
N ILE A 20 9.23 4.75 -0.46
CA ILE A 20 8.67 5.32 0.78
C ILE A 20 9.63 5.13 1.97
N ALA A 21 10.35 4.00 2.02
CA ALA A 21 11.35 3.75 3.06
C ALA A 21 12.54 4.73 2.95
N ASP A 22 12.96 5.08 1.74
CA ASP A 22 14.00 6.10 1.53
C ASP A 22 13.54 7.47 2.01
N LEU A 23 12.30 7.88 1.67
CA LEU A 23 11.75 9.16 2.10
C LEU A 23 11.62 9.26 3.63
N GLN A 24 11.22 8.18 4.30
CA GLN A 24 11.21 8.11 5.76
C GLN A 24 12.63 8.23 6.35
N THR A 25 13.60 7.57 5.72
CA THR A 25 15.01 7.65 6.13
C THR A 25 15.55 9.08 5.98
N ILE A 26 15.25 9.75 4.87
CA ILE A 26 15.65 11.15 4.64
C ILE A 26 15.02 12.07 5.69
N SER A 27 13.73 11.91 5.98
CA SER A 27 13.03 12.67 7.03
C SER A 27 13.74 12.53 8.39
N ASN A 28 14.06 11.30 8.79
CA ASN A 28 14.77 11.02 10.04
C ASN A 28 16.19 11.62 10.07
N ILE A 29 16.93 11.56 8.96
CA ILE A 29 18.26 12.15 8.88
C ILE A 29 18.20 13.68 9.06
N ILE A 30 17.21 14.33 8.44
CA ILE A 30 17.02 15.78 8.57
C ILE A 30 16.72 16.15 10.03
N ASP A 31 15.82 15.42 10.69
CA ASP A 31 15.47 15.68 12.09
C ASP A 31 16.68 15.53 13.04
N ILE A 32 17.45 14.45 12.88
CA ILE A 32 18.68 14.21 13.65
C ILE A 32 19.70 15.33 13.39
N ALA A 33 19.87 15.74 12.14
CA ALA A 33 20.80 16.80 11.76
C ALA A 33 20.38 18.17 12.35
N MET A 34 19.09 18.49 12.32
CA MET A 34 18.54 19.71 12.95
C MET A 34 18.73 19.71 14.46
N THR A 35 18.37 18.61 15.13
CA THR A 35 18.51 18.45 16.58
C THR A 35 19.97 18.57 17.03
N ARG A 36 20.91 18.10 16.20
CA ARG A 36 22.35 18.22 16.46
C ARG A 36 22.94 19.57 16.06
N GLY A 37 22.16 20.48 15.49
CA GLY A 37 22.64 21.78 15.03
C GLY A 37 23.60 21.69 13.84
N ALA A 38 23.45 20.69 12.97
CA ALA A 38 24.27 20.54 11.75
C ALA A 38 24.05 21.69 10.75
N PHE A 39 22.87 22.34 10.79
CA PHE A 39 22.51 23.47 9.95
C PHE A 39 22.58 24.79 10.72
N ARG A 40 23.03 25.85 10.05
CA ARG A 40 22.99 27.23 10.58
C ARG A 40 21.59 27.81 10.44
N ALA A 41 21.29 28.87 11.20
CA ALA A 41 19.97 29.52 11.18
C ALA A 41 19.51 29.93 9.77
N ASN A 42 20.44 30.41 8.92
CA ASN A 42 20.14 30.78 7.54
C ASN A 42 19.65 29.60 6.68
N GLU A 43 20.08 28.37 6.95
CA GLU A 43 19.77 27.18 6.15
C GLU A 43 18.65 26.35 6.78
N ALA A 44 18.51 26.41 8.11
CA ALA A 44 17.52 25.64 8.87
C ALA A 44 16.09 25.87 8.37
N LYS A 45 15.75 27.09 7.91
CA LYS A 45 14.43 27.38 7.33
C LYS A 45 14.14 26.53 6.10
N THR A 46 15.04 26.54 5.12
CA THR A 46 14.86 25.80 3.85
C THR A 46 14.89 24.29 4.06
N VAL A 47 15.74 23.80 4.97
CA VAL A 47 15.77 22.39 5.34
C VAL A 47 14.47 21.99 6.05
N GLY A 48 13.93 22.86 6.91
CA GLY A 48 12.66 22.62 7.62
C GLY A 48 11.48 22.55 6.65
N GLU A 49 11.42 23.46 5.69
CA GLU A 49 10.41 23.43 4.62
C GLU A 49 10.48 22.13 3.79
N SER A 50 11.69 21.59 3.59
CA SER A 50 11.89 20.32 2.89
C SER A 50 11.41 19.14 3.73
N TYR A 51 11.69 19.14 5.03
CA TYR A 51 11.20 18.15 5.99
C TYR A 51 9.66 18.12 6.05
N GLU A 52 9.02 19.28 6.12
CA GLU A 52 7.55 19.39 6.14
C GLU A 52 6.92 18.82 4.86
N LYS A 53 7.46 19.13 3.68
CA LYS A 53 6.98 18.61 2.40
C LYS A 53 7.09 17.10 2.29
N ILE A 54 8.21 16.53 2.74
CA ILE A 54 8.41 15.07 2.75
C ILE A 54 7.38 14.40 3.66
N ASN A 55 7.15 14.95 4.85
CA ASN A 55 6.15 14.40 5.78
C ASN A 55 4.72 14.50 5.23
N ALA A 56 4.35 15.64 4.65
CA ALA A 56 3.04 15.82 4.03
C ALA A 56 2.80 14.82 2.88
N PHE A 57 3.83 14.59 2.05
CA PHE A 57 3.76 13.59 0.98
C PHE A 57 3.60 12.18 1.54
N LEU A 58 4.41 11.79 2.54
CA LEU A 58 4.32 10.49 3.19
C LEU A 58 2.94 10.24 3.80
N GLN A 59 2.31 11.26 4.38
CA GLN A 59 0.96 11.15 4.92
C GLN A 59 -0.09 10.94 3.83
N THR A 60 0.05 11.64 2.70
CA THR A 60 -0.85 11.50 1.54
C THR A 60 -0.74 10.11 0.91
N VAL A 61 0.48 9.58 0.78
CA VAL A 61 0.70 8.22 0.25
C VAL A 61 0.09 7.17 1.16
N GLN A 62 0.23 7.32 2.49
CA GLN A 62 -0.38 6.40 3.45
C GLN A 62 -1.91 6.40 3.37
N GLN A 63 -2.54 7.58 3.26
CA GLN A 63 -3.99 7.70 3.05
C GLN A 63 -4.42 7.00 1.76
N THR A 64 -3.71 7.29 0.66
CA THR A 64 -3.98 6.69 -0.65
C THR A 64 -3.83 5.16 -0.66
N ALA A 65 -2.88 4.62 0.12
CA ALA A 65 -2.71 3.17 0.26
C ALA A 65 -3.84 2.53 1.08
N ALA A 66 -4.32 3.20 2.14
CA ALA A 66 -5.44 2.73 2.94
C ALA A 66 -6.77 2.73 2.14
N ASP A 67 -7.01 3.77 1.35
CA ASP A 67 -8.21 3.86 0.49
C ASP A 67 -8.25 2.76 -0.58
N GLN A 68 -7.09 2.39 -1.14
CA GLN A 68 -6.99 1.28 -2.11
C GLN A 68 -7.29 -0.08 -1.48
N GLN A 69 -6.91 -0.31 -0.23
CA GLN A 69 -7.22 -1.55 0.49
C GLN A 69 -8.72 -1.66 0.82
N ALA A 70 -9.37 -0.54 1.16
CA ALA A 70 -10.81 -0.50 1.42
C ALA A 70 -11.65 -0.84 0.18
N GLN A 71 -11.19 -0.44 -1.02
CA GLN A 71 -11.91 -0.73 -2.27
C GLN A 71 -11.77 -2.20 -2.73
N GLN A 72 -10.71 -2.91 -2.31
CA GLN A 72 -10.52 -4.32 -2.65
C GLN A 72 -11.36 -5.30 -1.81
N GLN A 73 -11.88 -4.85 -0.65
CA GLN A 73 -12.78 -5.64 0.19
C GLN A 73 -14.28 -5.44 -0.13
N ALA A 74 -14.62 -4.53 -1.04
CA ALA A 74 -15.99 -4.31 -1.50
C ALA A 74 -16.34 -5.07 -2.80
N GLN A 75 -15.60 -6.14 -3.12
CA GLN A 75 -16.08 -7.12 -4.09
C GLN A 75 -17.39 -7.71 -3.54
N PRO A 76 -18.54 -7.58 -4.23
CA PRO A 76 -19.73 -8.29 -3.82
C PRO A 76 -19.38 -9.77 -3.88
N VAL A 77 -19.53 -10.46 -2.75
CA VAL A 77 -19.63 -11.91 -2.73
C VAL A 77 -20.80 -12.23 -3.67
N ASP A 78 -20.46 -12.70 -4.87
CA ASP A 78 -21.39 -13.26 -5.83
C ASP A 78 -22.00 -14.49 -5.15
N LEU A 79 -23.20 -14.31 -4.57
CA LEU A 79 -24.02 -15.44 -4.17
C LEU A 79 -24.38 -16.18 -5.46
N PRO A 80 -24.08 -17.49 -5.59
CA PRO A 80 -24.56 -18.25 -6.72
C PRO A 80 -26.09 -18.14 -6.78
N PRO A 81 -26.70 -18.07 -7.99
CA PRO A 81 -28.15 -18.06 -8.14
C PRO A 81 -28.68 -19.43 -7.74
N GLY A 82 -28.95 -19.60 -6.45
CA GLY A 82 -29.62 -20.75 -5.88
C GLY A 82 -31.11 -20.68 -6.23
N ASP A 83 -31.48 -21.41 -7.28
CA ASP A 83 -32.73 -22.14 -7.41
C ASP A 83 -33.99 -21.47 -6.81
N ALA A 84 -34.54 -20.46 -7.50
CA ALA A 84 -35.92 -20.04 -7.32
C ALA A 84 -36.83 -20.75 -8.33
N GLY A 85 -36.60 -22.05 -8.50
CA GLY A 85 -37.03 -22.80 -9.66
C GLY A 85 -37.97 -23.96 -9.40
N ASN A 86 -38.66 -24.11 -8.24
CA ASN A 86 -39.71 -25.15 -8.16
C ASN A 86 -40.77 -25.18 -7.03
N THR A 87 -41.28 -24.07 -6.48
CA THR A 87 -42.25 -24.19 -5.33
C THR A 87 -43.61 -23.50 -5.48
N ALA A 88 -44.14 -23.30 -6.70
CA ALA A 88 -45.48 -22.71 -6.85
C ALA A 88 -46.38 -23.32 -7.94
N ALA A 89 -46.02 -24.45 -8.56
CA ALA A 89 -46.79 -25.01 -9.67
C ALA A 89 -47.68 -26.24 -9.34
N ASP A 90 -47.65 -26.78 -8.11
CA ASP A 90 -48.47 -27.95 -7.73
C ASP A 90 -49.29 -27.67 -6.45
N ALA A 91 -50.24 -26.74 -6.55
CA ALA A 91 -51.30 -26.56 -5.54
C ALA A 91 -52.67 -26.26 -6.17
N ALA A 92 -52.82 -26.55 -7.46
CA ALA A 92 -54.04 -26.29 -8.22
C ALA A 92 -54.41 -27.49 -9.11
N ALA A 93 -54.61 -28.65 -8.51
CA ALA A 93 -55.40 -29.73 -9.13
C ALA A 93 -55.89 -30.73 -8.08
N GLY A 94 -57.19 -30.69 -7.79
CA GLY A 94 -57.93 -31.86 -7.34
C GLY A 94 -58.36 -31.89 -5.88
N LEU A 95 -59.54 -31.32 -5.59
CA LEU A 95 -60.53 -32.01 -4.77
C LEU A 95 -61.94 -31.44 -5.04
N ASP A 96 -62.53 -31.89 -6.15
CA ASP A 96 -63.98 -31.99 -6.33
C ASP A 96 -64.28 -33.49 -6.39
N THR A 97 -64.77 -34.04 -5.27
CA THR A 97 -65.68 -35.20 -5.10
C THR A 97 -65.82 -35.48 -3.61
#